data_AF-A0AAF0Y559-F1
#
_entry.id   AF-A0AAF0Y559-F1
#
_cell.length_a   1.000
_cell.length_b   1.000
_cell.length_c   1.000
_cell.angle_alpha   90.00
_cell.angle_beta   90.00
_cell.angle_gamma   90.00
#
_symmetry.space_group_name_H-M   'P 1'
#
loop_
_entity.id
_entity.type
_entity.pdbx_description
1 polymer ?
#
loop_
_entity_poly.entity_id
_entity_poly.type
_entity_poly.pdbx_seq_one_letter_code
_entity_poly.pdbx_strand_id
1 'polypeptide(L)'
;MFFSDGASDHPGLTPWKEFEFAMKEVGLEVTKINGGTRHFSAVSPAIVPRAPYSTHAPHDGKIEFWTVRAMGRDLANKYGWTWETFSLKQ
;
A
#
# COMPACT_ATOMS: atom_id res chain seq x y z
N MET A 1 -13.60 13.05 4.14
CA MET A 1 -12.85 13.76 5.18
C MET A 1 -12.60 12.78 6.31
N PHE A 2 -11.39 12.25 6.47
CA PHE A 2 -11.10 11.34 7.59
C PHE A 2 -9.66 11.54 8.08
N PHE A 3 -9.50 12.47 9.02
CA PHE A 3 -8.47 12.39 10.04
C PHE A 3 -9.21 12.53 11.37
N SER A 4 -9.45 11.40 12.02
CA SER A 4 -9.91 11.38 13.40
C SER A 4 -8.67 11.47 14.27
N ASP A 5 -8.39 12.65 14.82
CA ASP A 5 -7.34 12.83 15.83
C ASP A 5 -7.80 12.13 17.12
N GLY A 6 -7.43 10.86 17.25
CA GLY A 6 -7.96 10.00 18.29
C GLY A 6 -7.14 8.73 18.47
N ALA A 7 -6.18 8.82 19.40
CA ALA A 7 -5.46 7.74 20.07
C ALA A 7 -4.13 7.26 19.45
N SER A 8 -3.04 7.86 19.95
CA SER A 8 -1.73 7.19 20.12
C SER A 8 -1.04 6.64 18.88
N ASP A 9 -1.25 7.22 17.70
CA ASP A 9 -0.36 6.95 16.59
C ASP A 9 0.94 7.71 16.82
N HIS A 10 1.97 6.97 17.23
CA HIS A 10 3.33 7.49 17.20
C HIS A 10 3.60 8.03 15.79
N PRO A 11 3.96 9.31 15.63
CA PRO A 11 4.20 9.87 14.32
C PRO A 11 5.25 9.03 13.60
N GLY A 12 4.87 8.44 12.46
CA GLY A 12 5.70 7.54 11.68
C GLY A 12 5.28 6.07 11.68
N LEU A 13 4.19 5.69 12.34
CA LEU A 13 3.60 4.35 12.19
C LEU A 13 2.38 4.40 11.27
N THR A 14 2.35 3.54 10.27
CA THR A 14 1.19 3.34 9.38
C THR A 14 0.51 2.02 9.72
N PRO A 15 -0.79 2.00 10.08
CA PRO A 15 -1.52 0.75 10.28
C PRO A 15 -1.53 -0.11 9.01
N TRP A 16 -1.18 -1.40 9.13
CA TRP A 16 -1.12 -2.32 7.98
C TRP A 16 -2.43 -2.40 7.20
N LYS A 17 -3.57 -2.35 7.91
CA LYS A 17 -4.90 -2.38 7.30
C LYS A 17 -5.17 -1.15 6.42
N GLU A 18 -4.67 0.02 6.82
CA GLU A 18 -4.81 1.25 6.03
C GLU A 18 -3.95 1.18 4.77
N PHE A 19 -2.76 0.61 4.86
CA PHE A 19 -1.94 0.32 3.69
C PHE A 19 -2.64 -0.65 2.73
N GLU A 20 -3.19 -1.77 3.21
CA GLU A 20 -3.96 -2.70 2.38
C GLU A 20 -5.18 -2.04 1.74
N PHE A 21 -5.89 -1.18 2.48
CA PHE A 21 -7.03 -0.42 1.97
C PHE A 21 -6.60 0.55 0.87
N ALA A 22 -5.52 1.32 1.08
CA ALA A 22 -4.99 2.24 0.08
C ALA A 22 -4.58 1.52 -1.21
N MET A 23 -3.98 0.34 -1.12
CA MET A 23 -3.65 -0.48 -2.30
C MET A 23 -4.90 -0.91 -3.08
N LYS A 24 -6.01 -1.20 -2.41
CA LYS A 24 -7.29 -1.52 -3.06
C LYS A 24 -7.89 -0.32 -3.79
N GLU A 25 -7.87 0.85 -3.16
CA GLU A 25 -8.41 2.08 -3.75
C GLU A 25 -7.68 2.48 -5.04
N VAL A 26 -6.39 2.18 -5.16
CA VAL A 26 -5.60 2.43 -6.39
C VAL A 26 -5.69 1.28 -7.41
N GLY A 27 -6.63 0.36 -7.24
CA GLY A 27 -6.93 -0.68 -8.22
C GLY A 27 -6.01 -1.90 -8.15
N LEU A 28 -5.49 -2.23 -6.95
CA LEU A 28 -4.83 -3.50 -6.70
C LEU A 28 -5.72 -4.45 -5.88
N GLU A 29 -5.73 -5.72 -6.25
CA GLU A 29 -6.23 -6.77 -5.38
C GLU A 29 -5.17 -7.17 -4.37
N VAL A 30 -5.60 -7.52 -3.16
CA VAL A 30 -4.73 -7.97 -2.06
C VAL A 30 -5.07 -9.40 -1.72
N THR A 31 -4.18 -10.33 -2.04
CA THR A 31 -4.35 -11.76 -1.74
C THR A 31 -3.40 -12.18 -0.62
N LYS A 32 -3.91 -12.85 0.40
CA LYS A 32 -3.06 -13.50 1.40
C LYS A 32 -2.52 -14.80 0.83
N ILE A 33 -1.20 -14.93 0.78
CA ILE A 33 -0.51 -16.17 0.41
C ILE A 33 0.20 -16.75 1.64
N ASN A 34 0.87 -17.89 1.47
CA ASN A 34 1.52 -18.64 2.56
C ASN A 34 2.43 -17.75 3.43
N GLY A 35 2.48 -18.03 4.74
CA GLY A 35 3.37 -17.34 5.67
C GLY A 35 2.97 -15.90 6.04
N GLY A 36 1.73 -15.49 5.77
CA GLY A 36 1.25 -14.15 6.12
C GLY A 36 1.64 -13.05 5.12
N THR A 37 2.27 -13.43 4.01
CA THR A 37 2.58 -12.53 2.89
C THR A 37 1.29 -12.03 2.24
N ARG A 38 1.32 -10.76 1.82
CA ARG A 38 0.33 -10.17 0.92
C ARG A 38 0.91 -10.06 -0.48
N HIS A 39 0.18 -10.59 -1.43
CA HIS A 39 0.41 -10.43 -2.85
C HIS A 39 -0.50 -9.34 -3.37
N PHE A 40 0.05 -8.43 -4.16
CA PHE A 40 -0.65 -7.30 -4.75
C PHE A 40 -0.59 -7.43 -6.27
N SER A 41 -1.75 -7.48 -6.91
CA SER A 41 -1.90 -7.63 -8.36
C SER A 41 -2.84 -6.57 -8.91
N ALA A 42 -2.56 -6.06 -10.10
CA ALA A 42 -3.43 -5.11 -10.76
C ALA A 42 -4.76 -5.79 -11.16
N VAL A 43 -5.89 -5.18 -10.81
CA VAL A 43 -7.22 -5.63 -11.29
C VAL A 43 -7.70 -4.86 -12.51
N SER A 44 -7.16 -3.66 -12.72
CA SER A 44 -7.53 -2.80 -13.85
C SER A 44 -6.62 -3.05 -15.05
N PRO A 45 -7.17 -3.24 -16.26
CA PRO A 45 -6.37 -3.27 -17.50
C PRO A 45 -5.58 -1.98 -17.75
N ALA A 46 -5.97 -0.86 -17.11
CA ALA A 46 -5.25 0.40 -17.19
C ALA A 46 -3.95 0.41 -16.36
N ILE A 47 -3.75 -0.58 -15.48
CA ILE A 47 -2.56 -0.73 -14.67
C ILE A 47 -1.76 -1.90 -15.23
N VAL A 48 -0.67 -1.59 -15.94
CA VAL A 48 0.24 -2.60 -16.51
C VAL A 48 1.53 -2.59 -15.70
N PRO A 49 1.63 -3.42 -14.64
CA PRO A 49 2.85 -3.47 -13.84
C PRO A 49 3.99 -4.16 -14.58
N ARG A 50 5.22 -3.71 -14.33
CA ARG A 50 6.45 -4.40 -14.75
C ARG A 50 6.62 -5.75 -14.05
N ALA A 51 6.17 -5.85 -12.80
CA ALA A 51 6.21 -7.07 -11.99
C ALA A 51 5.19 -6.99 -10.85
N PRO A 52 4.67 -8.12 -10.35
CA PRO A 52 3.81 -8.12 -9.16
C PRO A 52 4.57 -7.67 -7.90
N TYR A 53 3.83 -7.20 -6.90
CA TYR A 53 4.39 -6.79 -5.61
C TYR A 53 3.97 -7.77 -4.51
N SER A 54 4.87 -8.10 -3.59
CA SER A 54 4.57 -8.95 -2.45
C SER A 54 5.43 -8.57 -1.26
N THR A 55 4.83 -8.58 -0.07
CA THR A 55 5.53 -8.28 1.18
C THR A 55 4.86 -9.00 2.36
N HIS A 56 5.63 -9.28 3.40
CA HIS A 56 5.09 -9.79 4.66
C HIS A 56 4.26 -8.71 5.36
N ALA A 57 3.10 -9.11 5.89
CA ALA A 57 2.39 -8.26 6.83
C ALA A 57 3.23 -8.14 8.12
N PRO A 58 3.33 -6.94 8.70
CA PRO A 58 4.06 -6.75 9.95
C PRO A 58 3.36 -7.48 11.09
N HIS A 59 4.13 -8.08 12.00
CA HIS A 59 3.61 -8.89 13.11
C HIS A 59 2.81 -8.08 14.13
N ASP A 60 3.19 -6.83 14.35
CA ASP A 60 2.53 -5.87 15.25
C ASP A 60 1.38 -5.10 14.56
N GLY A 61 1.15 -5.36 13.27
CA GLY A 61 0.13 -4.69 12.47
C GLY A 61 0.45 -3.23 12.11
N LYS A 62 1.69 -2.76 12.32
CA LYS A 62 2.13 -1.40 12.01
C LYS A 62 3.36 -1.39 11.12
N ILE A 63 3.49 -0.36 10.29
CA ILE A 63 4.62 -0.18 9.37
C ILE A 63 5.36 1.09 9.78
N GLU A 64 6.67 0.98 9.99
CA GLU A 64 7.55 2.12 10.22
C GLU A 64 7.61 3.06 9.00
N PHE A 65 7.83 4.35 9.25
CA PHE A 65 7.85 5.39 8.21
C PHE A 65 8.84 5.09 7.08
N TRP A 66 10.05 4.64 7.44
CA TRP A 66 11.09 4.31 6.46
C TRP A 66 10.71 3.08 5.64
N THR A 67 10.03 2.11 6.27
CA THR A 67 9.53 0.91 5.61
C THR A 67 8.42 1.26 4.63
N VAL A 68 7.41 2.04 5.02
CA VAL A 68 6.33 2.44 4.09
C VAL A 68 6.87 3.29 2.93
N ARG A 69 7.89 4.13 3.18
CA ARG A 69 8.57 4.89 2.11
C ARG A 69 9.33 3.99 1.13
N ALA A 70 10.01 2.95 1.63
CA ALA A 70 10.67 1.96 0.78
C ALA A 70 9.67 1.15 -0.05
N MET A 71 8.57 0.72 0.57
CA MET A 71 7.45 0.05 -0.12
C MET A 71 6.88 0.92 -1.24
N GLY A 72 6.62 2.20 -0.95
CA GLY A 72 6.11 3.16 -1.95
C GLY A 72 7.06 3.33 -3.14
N ARG A 73 8.39 3.35 -2.93
CA ARG A 73 9.37 3.40 -4.02
C ARG A 73 9.37 2.13 -4.86
N ASP A 74 9.28 0.95 -4.24
CA ASP A 74 9.20 -0.32 -4.99
C ASP A 74 7.90 -0.41 -5.79
N LEU A 75 6.78 0.02 -5.20
CA LEU A 75 5.49 0.13 -5.90
C LEU A 75 5.57 1.10 -7.07
N ALA A 76 6.14 2.30 -6.89
CA ALA A 76 6.32 3.26 -7.98
C ALA A 76 7.18 2.66 -9.12
N ASN A 77 8.25 1.95 -8.77
CA ASN A 77 9.08 1.26 -9.75
C ASN A 77 8.33 0.15 -10.47
N LYS A 78 7.50 -0.64 -9.79
CA LYS A 78 6.77 -1.76 -10.40
C LYS A 78 5.58 -1.31 -11.22
N TYR A 79 4.82 -0.34 -10.75
CA TYR A 79 3.55 0.08 -11.35
C TYR A 79 3.64 1.39 -12.15
N GLY A 80 4.82 2.03 -12.18
CA GLY A 80 5.02 3.30 -12.88
C GLY A 80 4.29 4.47 -12.23
N TRP A 81 3.89 4.34 -10.97
CA TRP A 81 3.09 5.34 -10.28
C TRP A 81 3.89 6.62 -10.04
N THR A 82 3.23 7.75 -10.27
CA THR A 82 3.72 9.09 -10.00
C THR A 82 2.78 9.78 -9.01
N TRP A 83 3.08 11.02 -8.61
CA TRP A 83 2.16 11.81 -7.77
C TRP A 83 0.77 11.99 -8.41
N GLU A 84 0.68 11.96 -9.74
CA GLU A 84 -0.57 12.05 -10.50
C GLU A 84 -1.46 10.83 -10.28
N THR A 85 -0.88 9.66 -9.98
CA THR A 85 -1.63 8.43 -9.69
C THR A 85 -2.47 8.55 -8.42
N PHE A 86 -2.05 9.39 -7.48
CA PHE A 86 -2.73 9.63 -6.21
C PHE A 86 -3.48 10.98 -6.18
N SER A 87 -3.50 11.70 -7.29
CA SER A 87 -4.28 12.93 -7.41
C SER A 87 -5.74 12.57 -7.61
N LEU A 88 -6.62 13.20 -6.82
CA LEU A 88 -8.05 13.01 -6.96
C LEU A 88 -8.45 13.43 -8.39
N LYS A 89 -9.03 12.52 -9.18
CA LYS A 89 -9.72 12.94 -10.40
C LYS A 89 -10.92 13.80 -9.96
N GLN A 90 -10.94 15.06 -10.40
CA GLN A 90 -12.10 15.94 -10.23
C GLN A 90 -13.33 15.38 -10.94
#